data_AF-A0A6V7U7X3-F1
#
_entry.id   AF-A0A6V7U7X3-F1
#
_cell.length_a   1.000
_cell.length_b   1.000
_cell.length_c   1.000
_cell.angle_alpha   90.00
_cell.angle_beta   90.00
_cell.angle_gamma   90.00
#
_symmetry.space_group_name_H-M   'P 1'
#
loop_
_entity.id
_entity.type
_entity.pdbx_description
1 polymer ?
#
loop_
_entity_poly.entity_id
_entity_poly.type
_entity_poly.pdbx_seq_one_letter_code
_entity_poly.pdbx_strand_id
1 'polypeptide(L)'
;MLEFFYTGMVSDDKMQSHVDDIFAISHKYQVEVLKCLCERFMCSNIDDESMVKCCEIINLYGAPTLEKGEVIISDATPECVRAMLEFFYSGMVSDDKMKIHVYDIFAIAHKYQVEMLKYLCERFMSRNIDDKNIIKCCGIIDLYGTTTLEKACINYIQANRRNFLKSKEWKKIKNNYSSLVPRFLEPIIERLNK
;
A
#
# COMPACT_ATOMS: atom_id res chain seq x y z
N MET A 1 13.22 18.03 -9.52
CA MET A 1 11.95 17.73 -10.23
C MET A 1 12.10 17.74 -11.76
N LEU A 2 12.53 18.84 -12.39
CA LEU A 2 12.82 18.85 -13.84
C LEU A 2 13.79 17.73 -14.25
N GLU A 3 14.89 17.57 -13.52
CA GLU A 3 15.85 16.48 -13.73
C GLU A 3 15.19 15.09 -13.73
N PHE A 4 14.36 14.77 -12.72
CA PHE A 4 13.61 13.51 -12.68
C PHE A 4 12.69 13.34 -13.90
N PHE A 5 12.03 14.41 -14.37
CA PHE A 5 11.20 14.33 -15.59
C PHE A 5 12.01 14.14 -16.87
N TYR A 6 13.27 14.60 -16.92
CA TYR A 6 14.14 14.46 -18.09
C TYR A 6 14.97 13.17 -18.08
N THR A 7 15.41 12.69 -16.91
CA THR A 7 16.35 11.57 -16.78
C THR A 7 15.72 10.32 -16.17
N GLY A 8 14.55 10.45 -15.54
CA GLY A 8 13.92 9.38 -14.75
C GLY A 8 14.65 9.06 -13.44
N MET A 9 15.70 9.80 -13.08
CA MET A 9 16.53 9.55 -11.90
C MET A 9 16.82 10.84 -11.13
N VAL A 10 17.04 10.73 -9.82
CA VAL A 10 17.57 11.79 -8.97
C VAL A 10 18.93 11.32 -8.46
N SER A 11 19.97 12.15 -8.57
CA SER A 11 21.29 11.83 -8.06
C SER A 11 21.29 11.71 -6.53
N ASP A 12 22.07 10.77 -5.99
CA ASP A 12 22.13 10.51 -4.55
C ASP A 12 22.54 11.76 -3.75
N ASP A 13 23.45 12.59 -4.26
CA ASP A 13 23.85 13.86 -3.61
C ASP A 13 22.68 14.84 -3.43
N LYS A 14 21.78 14.92 -4.41
CA LYS A 14 20.58 15.77 -4.36
C LYS A 14 19.53 15.19 -3.44
N MET A 15 19.45 13.87 -3.37
CA MET A 15 18.55 13.21 -2.43
C MET A 15 19.05 13.39 -1.00
N GLN A 16 20.35 13.32 -0.74
CA GLN A 16 20.93 13.55 0.58
C GLN A 16 20.65 14.96 1.12
N SER A 17 20.64 15.96 0.25
CA SER A 17 20.51 17.38 0.64
C SER A 17 19.10 17.95 0.58
N HIS A 18 18.22 17.37 -0.25
CA HIS A 18 16.89 17.95 -0.55
C HIS A 18 15.76 16.92 -0.54
N VAL A 19 15.91 15.77 0.14
CA VAL A 19 14.86 14.74 0.17
C VAL A 19 13.51 15.30 0.64
N ASP A 20 13.49 16.20 1.61
CA ASP A 20 12.24 16.75 2.17
C ASP A 20 11.53 17.67 1.16
N ASP A 21 12.27 18.55 0.49
CA ASP A 21 11.75 19.40 -0.58
C ASP A 21 11.23 18.55 -1.76
N ILE A 22 11.99 17.54 -2.16
CA ILE A 22 11.63 16.63 -3.26
C ILE A 22 10.39 15.82 -2.87
N PHE A 23 10.30 15.36 -1.63
CA PHE A 23 9.15 14.62 -1.11
C PHE A 23 7.90 15.51 -1.05
N ALA A 24 8.00 16.73 -0.50
CA ALA A 24 6.90 17.69 -0.45
C ALA A 24 6.40 18.05 -1.85
N ILE A 25 7.32 18.26 -2.81
CA ILE A 25 6.99 18.51 -4.21
C ILE A 25 6.34 17.26 -4.84
N SER A 26 6.88 16.06 -4.60
CA SER A 26 6.30 14.82 -5.11
C SER A 26 4.85 14.65 -4.66
N HIS A 27 4.55 15.04 -3.42
CA HIS A 27 3.21 14.99 -2.88
C HIS A 27 2.29 16.06 -3.51
N LYS A 28 2.78 17.30 -3.62
CA LYS A 28 2.06 18.41 -4.27
C LYS A 28 1.62 18.08 -5.70
N TYR A 29 2.46 17.36 -6.44
CA TYR A 29 2.20 16.99 -7.84
C TYR A 29 1.74 15.54 -8.02
N GLN A 30 1.45 14.81 -6.94
CA GLN A 30 0.95 13.42 -6.95
C GLN A 30 1.83 12.47 -7.80
N VAL A 31 3.16 12.64 -7.73
CA VAL A 31 4.13 11.82 -8.47
C VAL A 31 4.54 10.61 -7.61
N GLU A 32 3.75 9.53 -7.68
CA GLU A 32 3.93 8.32 -6.86
C GLU A 32 5.34 7.72 -6.95
N VAL A 33 5.94 7.68 -8.14
CA VAL A 33 7.27 7.09 -8.36
C VAL A 33 8.35 7.87 -7.60
N LEU A 34 8.27 9.19 -7.62
CA LEU A 34 9.22 10.06 -6.92
C LEU A 34 9.03 9.97 -5.42
N LYS A 35 7.77 9.87 -4.96
CA LYS A 35 7.42 9.66 -3.57
C LYS A 35 8.01 8.36 -3.03
N CYS A 36 7.83 7.25 -3.76
CA CYS A 36 8.40 5.95 -3.41
C CYS A 36 9.94 5.97 -3.39
N LEU A 37 10.58 6.75 -4.28
CA LEU A 37 12.04 6.91 -4.31
C LEU A 37 12.56 7.67 -3.08
N CYS A 38 11.89 8.76 -2.70
CA CYS A 38 12.19 9.51 -1.48
C CYS A 38 11.99 8.64 -0.24
N GLU A 39 10.87 7.92 -0.13
CA GLU A 39 10.61 6.98 0.97
C GLU A 39 11.73 5.93 1.09
N ARG A 40 12.16 5.35 -0.03
CA ARG A 40 13.24 4.36 -0.05
C ARG A 40 14.59 4.94 0.39
N PHE A 41 14.88 6.18 -0.02
CA PHE A 41 16.10 6.87 0.39
C PHE A 41 16.09 7.18 1.89
N MET A 42 14.95 7.67 2.41
CA MET A 42 14.75 7.90 3.85
C MET A 42 14.93 6.62 4.66
N CYS A 43 14.36 5.50 4.21
CA CYS A 43 14.54 4.21 4.89
C CYS A 43 15.98 3.64 4.82
N SER A 44 16.83 4.13 3.90
CA SER A 44 18.19 3.63 3.72
C SER A 44 19.23 4.41 4.54
N ASN A 45 18.93 5.65 4.93
CA ASN A 45 19.77 6.52 5.75
C ASN A 45 19.13 6.68 7.14
N ILE A 46 19.33 5.66 7.99
CA ILE A 46 18.71 5.57 9.32
C ILE A 46 19.59 6.31 10.34
N ASP A 47 19.31 7.59 10.53
CA ASP A 47 19.88 8.44 11.58
C ASP A 47 18.78 9.02 12.49
N ASP A 48 19.13 9.66 13.61
CA ASP A 48 18.16 10.26 14.55
C ASP A 48 17.24 11.32 13.87
N GLU A 49 17.63 11.84 12.70
CA GLU A 49 16.82 12.70 11.84
C GLU A 49 15.65 11.95 11.16
N SER A 50 15.76 10.63 10.98
CA SER A 50 14.69 9.76 10.47
C SER A 50 13.45 9.71 11.37
N MET A 51 13.62 9.94 12.68
CA MET A 51 12.53 10.13 13.64
C MET A 51 11.74 11.42 13.38
N VAL A 52 12.43 12.50 12.99
CA VAL A 52 11.81 13.77 12.61
C VAL A 52 11.01 13.59 11.32
N LYS A 53 11.55 12.85 10.34
CA LYS A 53 10.86 12.53 9.08
C LYS A 53 9.59 11.68 9.28
N CYS A 54 9.60 10.74 10.23
CA CYS A 54 8.39 10.01 10.65
C CYS A 54 7.35 10.96 11.25
N CYS A 55 7.77 11.86 12.14
CA CYS A 55 6.91 12.87 12.73
C CYS A 55 6.37 13.84 11.67
N GLU A 56 7.17 14.22 10.67
CA GLU A 56 6.75 15.10 9.57
C GLU A 56 5.73 14.44 8.64
N ILE A 57 5.94 13.17 8.25
CA ILE A 57 4.94 12.41 7.47
C ILE A 57 3.64 12.32 8.28
N ILE A 58 3.72 11.92 9.56
CA ILE A 58 2.53 11.82 10.41
C ILE A 58 1.86 13.20 10.61
N ASN A 59 2.62 14.28 10.77
CA ASN A 59 2.13 15.66 10.90
C ASN A 59 1.54 16.23 9.60
N LEU A 60 2.07 15.86 8.43
CA LEU A 60 1.59 16.29 7.12
C LEU A 60 0.23 15.66 6.77
N TYR A 61 -0.01 14.42 7.21
CA TYR A 61 -1.24 13.68 6.90
C TYR A 61 -2.26 13.67 8.05
N GLY A 62 -1.91 14.12 9.26
CA GLY A 62 -2.79 14.24 10.42
C GLY A 62 -2.79 15.65 11.03
N ALA A 63 -3.72 16.52 10.60
CA ALA A 63 -3.92 17.83 11.24
C ALA A 63 -4.82 17.72 12.49
N PRO A 64 -4.84 18.71 13.40
CA PRO A 64 -3.72 19.43 13.99
C PRO A 64 -3.85 19.45 15.52
N THR A 65 -2.90 18.92 16.28
CA THR A 65 -2.63 19.44 17.64
C THR A 65 -1.29 18.90 18.13
N LEU A 66 -0.21 19.58 17.72
CA LEU A 66 0.94 19.70 18.60
C LEU A 66 0.57 20.74 19.66
N GLU A 67 -0.06 20.32 20.76
CA GLU A 67 0.01 21.14 21.96
C GLU A 67 1.26 20.80 22.79
N LYS A 68 1.92 19.65 22.57
CA LYS A 68 3.11 19.21 23.35
C LYS A 68 4.15 18.32 22.65
N GLY A 69 4.15 18.18 21.32
CA GLY A 69 5.08 17.26 20.63
C GLY A 69 4.63 15.79 20.60
N GLU A 70 3.37 15.52 20.95
CA GLU A 70 2.77 14.20 20.93
C GLU A 70 1.80 14.09 19.75
N VAL A 71 1.91 13.02 18.95
CA VAL A 71 0.93 12.71 17.90
C VAL A 71 0.00 11.62 18.42
N ILE A 72 -1.30 11.93 18.48
CA ILE A 72 -2.34 10.97 18.87
C ILE A 72 -2.88 10.32 17.60
N ILE A 73 -2.71 9.00 17.50
CA ILE A 73 -3.31 8.17 16.45
C ILE A 73 -4.45 7.37 17.08
N SER A 74 -5.69 7.85 16.96
CA SER A 74 -6.88 7.17 17.51
C SER A 74 -7.45 6.08 16.61
N ASP A 75 -7.14 6.14 15.31
CA ASP A 75 -7.86 5.38 14.29
C ASP A 75 -7.07 4.15 13.80
N ALA A 76 -6.08 3.71 14.56
CA ALA A 76 -5.25 2.55 14.24
C ALA A 76 -4.92 1.75 15.50
N THR A 77 -4.74 0.44 15.35
CA THR A 77 -4.27 -0.39 16.45
C THR A 77 -2.79 -0.10 16.74
N PRO A 78 -2.35 -0.20 18.01
CA PRO A 78 -0.95 0.00 18.38
C PRO A 78 0.02 -0.88 17.58
N GLU A 79 -0.41 -2.09 17.22
CA GLU A 79 0.37 -3.05 16.45
C GLU A 79 0.65 -2.56 15.03
N CYS A 80 -0.34 -1.95 14.38
CA CYS A 80 -0.21 -1.42 13.03
C CYS A 80 0.65 -0.16 13.02
N VAL A 81 0.46 0.74 13.98
CA VAL A 81 1.32 1.92 14.13
C VAL A 81 2.76 1.49 14.36
N ARG A 82 3.00 0.49 15.23
CA ARG A 82 4.34 -0.06 15.45
C ARG A 82 4.93 -0.67 14.18
N ALA A 83 4.15 -1.41 13.39
CA ALA A 83 4.62 -1.98 12.13
C ALA A 83 4.99 -0.89 11.10
N MET A 84 4.21 0.19 11.05
CA MET A 84 4.50 1.35 10.20
C MET A 84 5.77 2.09 10.67
N LEU A 85 5.97 2.25 11.98
CA LEU A 85 7.19 2.82 12.53
C LEU A 85 8.40 1.92 12.22
N GLU A 86 8.31 0.61 12.44
CA GLU A 86 9.38 -0.33 12.07
C GLU A 86 9.72 -0.27 10.58
N PHE A 87 8.70 -0.09 9.73
CA PHE A 87 8.93 0.13 8.31
C PHE A 87 9.77 1.38 8.06
N PHE A 88 9.46 2.50 8.71
CA PHE A 88 10.28 3.71 8.55
C PHE A 88 11.71 3.51 9.06
N TYR A 89 11.89 2.84 10.19
CA TYR A 89 13.21 2.62 10.79
C TYR A 89 14.07 1.60 10.07
N SER A 90 13.48 0.59 9.42
CA SER A 90 14.24 -0.53 8.85
C SER A 90 14.04 -0.70 7.34
N GLY A 91 13.13 0.07 6.75
CA GLY A 91 12.64 -0.13 5.38
C GLY A 91 11.85 -1.42 5.17
N MET A 92 11.58 -2.18 6.25
CA MET A 92 10.99 -3.51 6.18
C MET A 92 9.98 -3.73 7.30
N VAL A 93 9.03 -4.63 7.08
CA VAL A 93 8.12 -5.12 8.11
C VAL A 93 8.27 -6.63 8.16
N SER A 94 8.29 -7.22 9.35
CA SER A 94 8.42 -8.67 9.48
C SER A 94 7.22 -9.40 8.87
N ASP A 95 7.52 -10.52 8.21
CA ASP A 95 6.49 -11.35 7.55
C ASP A 95 5.42 -11.83 8.54
N ASP A 96 5.78 -12.09 9.80
CA ASP A 96 4.82 -12.52 10.82
C ASP A 96 3.78 -11.44 11.12
N LYS A 97 4.18 -10.16 11.16
CA LYS A 97 3.26 -9.04 11.33
C LYS A 97 2.41 -8.83 10.10
N MET A 98 2.99 -8.96 8.91
CA MET A 98 2.24 -8.91 7.65
C MET A 98 1.17 -10.02 7.60
N LYS A 99 1.50 -11.28 7.95
CA LYS A 99 0.51 -12.38 7.95
C LYS A 99 -0.72 -12.08 8.80
N ILE A 100 -0.54 -11.45 9.95
CA ILE A 100 -1.61 -11.21 10.91
C ILE A 100 -2.35 -9.90 10.60
N HIS A 101 -1.63 -8.84 10.25
CA HIS A 101 -2.13 -7.47 10.22
C HIS A 101 -2.05 -6.78 8.86
N VAL A 102 -1.74 -7.47 7.75
CA VAL A 102 -1.53 -6.83 6.43
C VAL A 102 -2.68 -5.91 6.00
N TYR A 103 -3.93 -6.26 6.29
CA TYR A 103 -5.11 -5.45 5.91
C TYR A 103 -5.15 -4.12 6.67
N ASP A 104 -4.89 -4.16 7.97
CA ASP A 104 -4.89 -2.98 8.84
C ASP A 104 -3.65 -2.11 8.56
N ILE A 105 -2.49 -2.75 8.33
CA ILE A 105 -1.26 -2.07 7.90
C ILE A 105 -1.48 -1.37 6.55
N PHE A 106 -2.16 -2.03 5.60
CA PHE A 106 -2.50 -1.42 4.32
C PHE A 106 -3.44 -0.22 4.50
N ALA A 107 -4.45 -0.34 5.36
CA ALA A 107 -5.40 0.75 5.63
C ALA A 107 -4.70 1.99 6.20
N ILE A 108 -3.79 1.83 7.16
CA ILE A 108 -3.02 2.95 7.70
C ILE A 108 -2.02 3.49 6.67
N ALA A 109 -1.38 2.61 5.89
CA ALA A 109 -0.46 3.04 4.82
C ALA A 109 -1.20 3.85 3.77
N HIS A 110 -2.45 3.50 3.46
CA HIS A 110 -3.30 4.28 2.58
C HIS A 110 -3.72 5.61 3.19
N LYS A 111 -4.08 5.62 4.49
CA LYS A 111 -4.49 6.84 5.20
C LYS A 111 -3.36 7.87 5.30
N TYR A 112 -2.18 7.43 5.73
CA TYR A 112 -0.98 8.26 5.83
C TYR A 112 -0.23 8.35 4.49
N GLN A 113 -0.81 7.79 3.42
CA GLN A 113 -0.27 7.80 2.07
C GLN A 113 1.20 7.35 1.98
N VAL A 114 1.59 6.32 2.74
CA VAL A 114 2.92 5.72 2.65
C VAL A 114 2.91 4.74 1.47
N GLU A 115 3.41 5.19 0.31
CA GLU A 115 3.27 4.45 -0.96
C GLU A 115 4.02 3.12 -0.94
N MET A 116 5.24 3.14 -0.43
CA MET A 116 6.09 1.96 -0.39
C MET A 116 5.52 0.90 0.55
N LEU A 117 4.95 1.29 1.68
CA LEU A 117 4.29 0.37 2.60
C LEU A 117 3.02 -0.22 1.98
N LYS A 118 2.20 0.60 1.29
CA LYS A 118 1.07 0.11 0.49
C LYS A 118 1.51 -0.94 -0.52
N TYR A 119 2.54 -0.64 -1.31
CA TYR A 119 3.07 -1.54 -2.32
C TYR A 119 3.57 -2.86 -1.73
N LEU A 120 4.26 -2.82 -0.59
CA LEU A 120 4.71 -4.02 0.11
C LEU A 120 3.53 -4.87 0.59
N CYS A 121 2.51 -4.24 1.19
CA CYS A 121 1.29 -4.92 1.61
C CYS A 121 0.53 -5.53 0.41
N GLU A 122 0.36 -4.80 -0.70
CA GLU A 122 -0.26 -5.33 -1.92
C GLU A 122 0.48 -6.55 -2.48
N ARG A 123 1.82 -6.45 -2.54
CA ARG A 123 2.66 -7.54 -3.03
C ARG A 123 2.59 -8.76 -2.12
N PHE A 124 2.53 -8.54 -0.81
CA PHE A 124 2.36 -9.60 0.18
C PHE A 124 0.99 -10.29 0.06
N MET A 125 -0.09 -9.51 -0.03
CA MET A 125 -1.45 -10.03 -0.25
C MET A 125 -1.54 -10.80 -1.57
N SER A 126 -0.99 -10.25 -2.65
CA SER A 126 -1.01 -10.87 -3.99
C SER A 126 -0.31 -12.24 -4.03
N ARG A 127 0.71 -12.45 -3.20
CA ARG A 127 1.45 -13.72 -3.12
C ARG A 127 0.75 -14.79 -2.29
N ASN A 128 -0.09 -14.38 -1.34
CA ASN A 128 -0.69 -15.27 -0.35
C ASN A 128 -2.19 -15.43 -0.54
N ILE A 129 -2.74 -15.20 -1.75
CA ILE A 129 -4.18 -15.33 -2.00
C ILE A 129 -4.64 -16.79 -1.79
N ASP A 130 -5.71 -16.96 -1.03
CA ASP A 130 -6.37 -18.24 -0.74
C ASP A 130 -7.92 -18.09 -0.74
N ASP A 131 -8.64 -19.20 -0.71
CA ASP A 131 -10.11 -19.21 -0.71
C ASP A 131 -10.72 -18.49 0.50
N LYS A 132 -10.03 -18.43 1.64
CA LYS A 132 -10.52 -17.80 2.87
C LYS A 132 -10.31 -16.29 2.86
N ASN A 133 -9.25 -15.83 2.21
CA ASN A 133 -8.79 -14.46 2.26
C ASN A 133 -9.21 -13.64 1.04
N ILE A 134 -9.56 -14.29 -0.07
CA ILE A 134 -9.97 -13.62 -1.31
C ILE A 134 -11.16 -12.67 -1.10
N ILE A 135 -12.08 -12.99 -0.19
CA ILE A 135 -13.21 -12.11 0.17
C ILE A 135 -12.72 -10.82 0.83
N LYS A 136 -11.69 -10.90 1.69
CA LYS A 136 -11.07 -9.73 2.31
C LYS A 136 -10.30 -8.91 1.29
N CYS A 137 -9.56 -9.56 0.39
CA CYS A 137 -8.88 -8.88 -0.72
C CYS A 137 -9.88 -8.14 -1.63
N CYS A 138 -11.04 -8.73 -1.93
CA CYS A 138 -12.12 -8.06 -2.66
C CYS A 138 -12.60 -6.80 -1.92
N GLY A 139 -12.77 -6.87 -0.60
CA GLY A 139 -13.11 -5.70 0.20
C GLY A 139 -12.09 -4.58 0.10
N ILE A 140 -10.79 -4.90 0.14
CA ILE A 140 -9.72 -3.91 -0.06
C ILE A 140 -9.76 -3.31 -1.46
N ILE A 141 -10.00 -4.12 -2.50
CA ILE A 141 -10.10 -3.63 -3.88
C ILE A 141 -11.30 -2.69 -4.05
N ASP A 142 -12.44 -3.01 -3.44
CA ASP A 142 -13.65 -2.18 -3.49
C ASP A 142 -13.47 -0.86 -2.72
N LEU A 143 -12.82 -0.90 -1.56
CA LEU A 143 -12.59 0.27 -0.70
C LEU A 143 -11.51 1.22 -1.24
N TYR A 144 -10.40 0.67 -1.74
CA TYR A 144 -9.20 1.45 -2.05
C TYR A 144 -8.81 1.45 -3.54
N GLY A 145 -9.47 0.64 -4.38
CA GLY A 145 -9.24 0.65 -5.83
C GLY A 145 -7.88 0.09 -6.28
N THR A 146 -7.36 -0.93 -5.59
CA THR A 146 -6.00 -1.45 -5.83
C THR A 146 -5.87 -2.35 -7.06
N THR A 147 -5.26 -1.83 -8.13
CA THR A 147 -5.18 -2.55 -9.43
C THR A 147 -4.24 -3.76 -9.42
N THR A 148 -3.15 -3.72 -8.65
CA THR A 148 -2.19 -4.84 -8.55
C THR A 148 -2.84 -6.06 -7.89
N LEU A 149 -3.50 -5.82 -6.75
CA LEU A 149 -4.18 -6.86 -5.99
C LEU A 149 -5.37 -7.44 -6.76
N GLU A 150 -6.10 -6.60 -7.50
CA GLU A 150 -7.18 -7.03 -8.37
C GLU A 150 -6.70 -8.01 -9.45
N LYS A 151 -5.62 -7.68 -10.16
CA LYS A 151 -5.02 -8.58 -11.16
C LYS A 151 -4.59 -9.91 -10.54
N ALA A 152 -4.02 -9.89 -9.34
CA ALA A 152 -3.64 -11.09 -8.63
C ALA A 152 -4.86 -11.97 -8.27
N CYS A 153 -5.96 -11.35 -7.81
CA CYS A 153 -7.22 -12.05 -7.55
C CYS A 153 -7.81 -12.67 -8.82
N ILE A 154 -7.81 -11.94 -9.94
CA ILE A 154 -8.28 -12.44 -11.24
C ILE A 154 -7.48 -13.67 -11.67
N ASN A 155 -6.15 -13.62 -11.55
CA ASN A 155 -5.28 -14.73 -11.90
C ASN A 155 -5.54 -15.96 -11.02
N TYR A 156 -5.75 -15.77 -9.72
CA TYR A 156 -6.12 -16.84 -8.79
C TYR A 156 -7.46 -17.49 -9.17
N ILE A 157 -8.49 -16.68 -9.42
CA ILE A 157 -9.82 -17.15 -9.85
C ILE A 157 -9.71 -17.91 -11.17
N GLN A 158 -8.92 -17.43 -12.12
CA GLN A 158 -8.70 -18.10 -13.39
C GLN A 158 -8.05 -19.48 -13.23
N ALA A 159 -7.03 -19.59 -12.39
CA ALA A 159 -6.37 -20.86 -12.10
C ALA A 159 -7.32 -21.87 -11.46
N ASN A 160 -8.20 -21.42 -10.55
CA ASN A 160 -9.10 -22.28 -9.78
C ASN A 160 -10.58 -22.26 -10.27
N ARG A 161 -10.84 -21.73 -11.46
CA ARG A 161 -12.19 -21.34 -11.94
C ARG A 161 -13.26 -22.42 -11.78
N ARG A 162 -12.91 -23.68 -12.06
CA ARG A 162 -13.88 -24.80 -12.06
C ARG A 162 -14.47 -25.07 -10.68
N ASN A 163 -13.64 -24.95 -9.64
CA ASN A 163 -14.03 -25.22 -8.26
C ASN A 163 -14.48 -23.92 -7.58
N PHE A 164 -13.78 -22.81 -7.85
CA PHE A 164 -14.04 -21.53 -7.22
C PHE A 164 -15.40 -20.93 -7.62
N LEU A 165 -15.80 -21.00 -8.90
CA LEU A 165 -17.10 -20.43 -9.33
C LEU A 165 -18.31 -21.17 -8.73
N LYS A 166 -18.12 -22.39 -8.20
CA LYS A 166 -19.16 -23.17 -7.51
C LYS A 166 -19.12 -23.00 -5.99
N SER A 167 -18.09 -22.33 -5.47
CA SER A 167 -17.81 -22.21 -4.04
C SER A 167 -18.80 -21.28 -3.34
N LYS A 168 -18.83 -21.34 -2.00
CA LYS A 168 -19.66 -20.41 -1.19
C LYS A 168 -19.05 -19.01 -1.18
N GLU A 169 -17.74 -18.94 -1.35
CA GLU A 169 -16.90 -17.76 -1.36
C GLU A 169 -17.26 -16.89 -2.58
N TRP A 170 -17.39 -17.50 -3.76
CA TRP A 170 -17.83 -16.79 -4.96
C TRP A 170 -19.26 -16.22 -4.83
N LYS A 171 -20.17 -16.96 -4.20
CA LYS A 171 -21.52 -16.46 -3.91
C LYS A 171 -21.49 -15.24 -2.98
N LYS A 172 -20.61 -15.25 -1.97
CA LYS A 172 -20.42 -14.08 -1.08
C LYS A 172 -19.85 -12.89 -1.84
N ILE A 173 -18.87 -13.10 -2.72
CA ILE A 173 -18.33 -12.02 -3.57
C ILE A 173 -19.42 -11.44 -4.45
N LYS A 174 -20.25 -12.28 -5.08
CA LYS A 174 -21.35 -11.83 -5.93
C LYS A 174 -22.38 -10.98 -5.19
N ASN A 175 -22.71 -11.36 -3.95
CA ASN A 175 -23.69 -10.64 -3.15
C ASN A 175 -23.13 -9.36 -2.53
N ASN A 176 -21.89 -9.39 -2.03
CA ASN A 176 -21.32 -8.27 -1.28
C ASN A 176 -20.59 -7.26 -2.17
N TYR A 177 -20.05 -7.70 -3.31
CA TYR A 177 -19.21 -6.90 -4.21
C TYR A 177 -19.67 -7.05 -5.66
N SER A 178 -20.95 -6.78 -5.93
CA SER A 178 -21.53 -6.94 -7.27
C SER A 178 -20.83 -6.09 -8.35
N SER A 179 -20.19 -4.99 -7.96
CA SER A 179 -19.36 -4.10 -8.81
C SER A 179 -18.09 -4.79 -9.33
N LEU A 180 -17.51 -5.71 -8.54
CA LEU A 180 -16.26 -6.40 -8.87
C LEU A 180 -16.46 -7.63 -9.75
N VAL A 181 -17.66 -8.22 -9.72
CA VAL A 181 -18.01 -9.42 -10.50
C VAL A 181 -17.74 -9.25 -12.01
N PRO A 182 -18.21 -8.20 -12.70
CA PRO A 182 -17.92 -8.02 -14.13
C PRO A 182 -16.41 -7.90 -14.39
N ARG A 183 -15.70 -7.11 -13.58
CA ARG A 183 -14.24 -6.90 -13.70
C ARG A 183 -13.45 -8.21 -13.56
N PHE A 184 -13.91 -9.12 -12.70
CA PHE A 184 -13.30 -10.44 -12.55
C PHE A 184 -13.66 -11.42 -13.66
N LEU A 185 -14.86 -11.33 -14.23
CA LEU A 185 -15.36 -12.25 -15.24
C LEU A 185 -14.96 -11.86 -16.66
N GLU A 186 -14.85 -10.57 -16.98
CA GLU A 186 -14.45 -10.06 -18.30
C GLU A 186 -13.16 -10.72 -18.83
N PRO A 187 -12.05 -10.75 -18.07
CA PRO A 187 -10.81 -11.40 -18.52
C PRO A 187 -10.94 -12.92 -18.70
N ILE A 188 -11.91 -13.56 -18.02
CA ILE A 188 -12.15 -15.01 -18.13
C ILE A 188 -12.91 -15.30 -19.42
N ILE A 189 -13.90 -14.47 -19.76
CA ILE A 189 -14.72 -14.58 -20.97
C ILE A 189 -13.86 -14.33 -22.21
N GLU A 190 -13.01 -13.30 -22.19
CA GLU A 190 -12.08 -13.03 -23.31
C GLU A 190 -11.14 -14.22 -23.59
N ARG A 191 -10.67 -14.91 -22.55
CA ARG A 191 -9.85 -16.13 -22.70
C ARG A 191 -10.62 -17.36 -23.16
N LEU A 192 -11.94 -17.38 -23.01
CA LEU A 192 -12.78 -18.49 -23.51
C LEU A 192 -13.14 -18.32 -25.00
N ASN A 193 -13.16 -17.08 -25.48
CA ASN A 193 -13.46 -16.73 -26.88
C ASN A 193 -12.22 -16.74 -27.79
N LYS A 194 -11.04 -17.07 -27.24
CA LYS A 194 -9.77 -17.20 -27.94
C LYS A 194 -9.38 -18.66 -28.07
#